data_AF-A0A132PEK2-F1
#
_entry.id   AF-A0A132PEK2-F1
#
_cell.length_a   1.000
_cell.length_b   1.000
_cell.length_c   1.000
_cell.angle_alpha   90.00
_cell.angle_beta   90.00
_cell.angle_gamma   90.00
#
_symmetry.space_group_name_H-M   'P 1'
#
loop_
_entity.id
_entity.type
_entity.pdbx_description
1 polymer ?
#
loop_
_entity_poly.entity_id
_entity_poly.type
_entity_poly.pdbx_seq_one_letter_code
_entity_poly.pdbx_strand_id
1 'polypeptide(L)'
;MSAASVLIAADHADGAAPDAPRYTLLLSTDAELIEAAQRLRHDVFTSEPGFALSGAADGRDADRFDEHCDHLLVREDGTGELVGCYRMLPPPGAIAAGGLYTATEFDVRGLDALRPSLVEMGRAVVRADHRNGGVVLLMWAGILAYLDRSGYDYVTGCVSVPVAGNADGPPGTQIRGVRDFVRRRHAAPEEYTVYPYRPVVLDGKGLDDVDPPSRTTVPPLMRGYLRLGAQVCGEPAHDPDFGVGDFPALLDKRKADVRYLKRLRSVSAAADMADGMTGESR
;
A
#
# COMPACT_ATOMS: atom_id res chain seq x y z
N MET A 1 17.42 20.40 4.33
CA MET A 1 16.28 21.35 4.26
C MET A 1 15.04 20.50 4.34
N SER A 2 14.26 20.63 5.41
CA SER A 2 12.92 20.04 5.47
C SER A 2 12.07 20.67 4.36
N ALA A 3 11.34 19.85 3.60
CA ALA A 3 10.44 20.33 2.56
C ALA A 3 9.14 19.53 2.60
N ALA A 4 8.02 20.26 2.68
CA ALA A 4 6.69 19.76 2.40
C ALA A 4 6.15 20.50 1.18
N SER A 5 5.60 19.76 0.22
CA SER A 5 5.03 20.33 -1.01
C SER A 5 3.72 19.66 -1.35
N VAL A 6 2.81 20.39 -2.00
CA VAL A 6 1.58 19.80 -2.52
C VAL A 6 1.91 19.02 -3.78
N LEU A 7 1.74 17.70 -3.74
CA LEU A 7 1.90 16.84 -4.91
C LEU A 7 0.65 16.91 -5.79
N ILE A 8 -0.53 16.75 -5.17
CA ILE A 8 -1.84 16.87 -5.80
C ILE A 8 -2.72 17.69 -4.86
N ALA A 9 -3.19 18.84 -5.34
CA ALA A 9 -4.12 19.68 -4.61
C ALA A 9 -5.53 19.08 -4.64
N ALA A 10 -6.37 19.46 -3.68
CA ALA A 10 -7.79 19.14 -3.73
C ALA A 10 -8.42 19.63 -5.04
N ASP A 11 -9.18 18.75 -5.68
CA ASP A 11 -9.90 19.05 -6.91
C ASP A 11 -11.09 19.95 -6.57
N HIS A 12 -11.21 21.09 -7.25
CA HIS A 12 -12.40 21.92 -7.19
C HIS A 12 -13.41 21.36 -8.18
N ALA A 13 -13.99 20.19 -7.90
CA ALA A 13 -15.04 19.66 -8.74
C ALA A 13 -16.28 20.54 -8.59
N ASP A 14 -16.61 21.33 -9.60
CA ASP A 14 -17.91 22.00 -9.77
C ASP A 14 -18.99 20.90 -9.79
N GLY A 15 -19.56 20.58 -8.63
CA GLY A 15 -20.58 19.53 -8.47
C GLY A 15 -20.38 18.58 -7.29
N ALA A 16 -19.28 18.67 -6.53
CA ALA A 16 -19.19 17.97 -5.25
C ALA A 16 -20.15 18.60 -4.24
N ALA A 17 -20.86 17.77 -3.45
CA ALA A 17 -21.70 18.26 -2.37
C ALA A 17 -20.86 19.17 -1.43
N PRO A 18 -21.40 20.31 -0.96
CA PRO A 18 -20.63 21.29 -0.19
C PRO A 18 -19.95 20.73 1.07
N ASP A 19 -20.44 19.62 1.62
CA ASP A 19 -19.93 18.95 2.82
C ASP A 19 -19.10 17.67 2.58
N ALA A 20 -18.83 17.29 1.33
CA ALA A 20 -17.99 16.12 1.06
C ALA A 20 -16.52 16.40 1.45
N PRO A 21 -15.84 15.48 2.18
CA PRO A 21 -14.47 15.69 2.62
C PRO A 21 -13.53 15.87 1.41
N ARG A 22 -12.70 16.91 1.48
CA ARG A 22 -11.73 17.26 0.44
C ARG A 22 -10.36 16.80 0.88
N TYR A 23 -9.58 16.28 -0.07
CA TYR A 23 -8.28 15.70 0.24
C TYR A 23 -7.17 16.36 -0.57
N THR A 24 -6.08 16.67 0.12
CA THR A 24 -4.83 17.13 -0.48
C THR A 24 -3.75 16.08 -0.26
N LEU A 25 -2.98 15.76 -1.30
CA LEU A 25 -1.81 14.89 -1.21
C LEU A 25 -0.53 15.73 -1.10
N LEU A 26 0.17 15.56 0.00
CA LEU A 26 1.45 16.19 0.29
C LEU A 26 2.59 15.21 0.01
N LEU A 27 3.70 15.73 -0.48
CA LEU A 27 5.01 15.06 -0.55
C LEU A 27 5.92 15.76 0.46
N SER A 28 6.41 15.02 1.45
CA SER A 28 7.12 15.59 2.58
C SER A 28 8.38 14.80 2.98
N THR A 29 9.38 15.56 3.40
CA THR A 29 10.55 15.10 4.19
C THR A 29 10.63 15.84 5.53
N ASP A 30 9.55 16.54 5.90
CA ASP A 30 9.47 17.30 7.14
C ASP A 30 9.31 16.40 8.37
N ALA A 31 10.14 16.63 9.39
CA ALA A 31 10.21 15.77 10.56
C ALA A 31 8.91 15.74 11.38
N GLU A 32 8.18 16.86 11.48
CA GLU A 32 6.93 16.93 12.23
C GLU A 32 5.82 16.15 11.50
N LEU A 33 5.75 16.31 10.17
CA LEU A 33 4.81 15.56 9.34
C LEU A 33 5.15 14.06 9.29
N ILE A 34 6.43 13.70 9.30
CA ILE A 34 6.86 12.29 9.38
C ILE A 34 6.45 11.69 10.72
N GLU A 35 6.66 12.40 11.85
CA GLU A 35 6.21 11.92 13.15
C GLU A 35 4.68 11.72 13.18
N ALA A 36 3.92 12.67 12.65
CA ALA A 36 2.47 12.54 12.53
C ALA A 36 2.06 11.32 11.69
N ALA A 37 2.77 11.04 10.60
CA ALA A 37 2.56 9.85 9.79
C ALA A 37 2.93 8.55 10.52
N GLN A 38 3.98 8.55 11.34
CA GLN A 38 4.37 7.40 12.18
C GLN A 38 3.30 7.07 13.23
N ARG A 39 2.68 8.09 13.84
CA ARG A 39 1.56 7.93 14.76
C ARG A 39 0.31 7.41 14.05
N LEU A 40 -0.02 7.99 12.89
CA LEU A 40 -1.12 7.50 12.05
C LEU A 40 -0.96 6.03 11.68
N ARG A 41 0.25 5.62 11.27
CA ARG A 41 0.57 4.22 10.97
C ARG A 41 0.35 3.32 12.18
N HIS A 42 0.91 3.71 13.32
CA HIS A 42 0.72 2.99 14.58
C HIS A 42 -0.76 2.79 14.91
N ASP A 43 -1.56 3.86 14.88
CA ASP A 43 -2.96 3.81 15.25
C ASP A 43 -3.78 2.92 14.31
N VAL A 44 -3.52 3.00 12.99
CA VAL A 44 -4.20 2.15 12.00
C VAL A 44 -3.77 0.69 12.15
N PHE A 45 -2.48 0.39 12.23
CA PHE A 45 -2.01 -1.00 12.29
C PHE A 45 -2.37 -1.70 13.61
N THR A 46 -2.41 -0.97 14.73
CA THR A 46 -2.83 -1.54 16.02
C THR A 46 -4.34 -1.72 16.16
N SER A 47 -5.14 -0.99 15.38
CA SER A 47 -6.60 -1.13 15.38
C SER A 47 -7.13 -2.07 14.30
N GLU A 48 -6.32 -2.44 13.30
CA GLU A 48 -6.74 -3.32 12.21
C GLU A 48 -6.75 -4.80 12.65
N PRO A 49 -7.88 -5.52 12.50
CA PRO A 49 -7.95 -6.92 12.87
C PRO A 49 -6.93 -7.79 12.13
N GLY A 50 -6.20 -8.61 12.89
CA GLY A 50 -5.26 -9.60 12.35
C GLY A 50 -3.85 -9.08 12.08
N PHE A 51 -3.59 -7.79 12.31
CA PHE A 51 -2.23 -7.25 12.36
C PHE A 51 -1.74 -7.24 13.82
N ALA A 52 -0.49 -7.61 14.00
CA ALA A 52 0.25 -7.37 15.23
C ALA A 52 1.24 -6.23 14.99
N LEU A 53 1.60 -5.50 16.05
CA LEU A 53 2.70 -4.55 15.99
C LEU A 53 3.51 -4.71 17.27
N SER A 54 4.61 -5.44 17.18
CA SER A 54 5.53 -5.60 18.29
C SER A 54 6.38 -4.33 18.45
N GLY A 55 6.43 -3.76 19.67
CA GLY A 55 7.49 -2.81 20.03
C GLY A 55 7.23 -1.31 19.85
N ALA A 56 6.01 -0.83 19.61
CA ALA A 56 5.73 0.61 19.51
C ALA A 56 5.47 1.28 20.88
N ALA A 57 6.44 1.22 21.79
CA ALA A 57 6.30 1.72 23.17
C ALA A 57 6.02 3.23 23.27
N ASP A 58 6.34 3.99 22.23
CA ASP A 58 6.15 5.45 22.14
C ASP A 58 4.97 5.87 21.23
N GLY A 59 4.17 4.88 20.78
CA GLY A 59 3.00 5.10 19.93
C GLY A 59 3.35 5.48 18.49
N ARG A 60 4.47 4.98 17.96
CA ARG A 60 4.92 5.23 16.58
C ARG A 60 5.28 3.93 15.86
N ASP A 61 4.86 3.79 14.61
CA ASP A 61 5.44 2.85 13.64
C ASP A 61 6.55 3.60 12.94
N ALA A 62 7.79 3.36 13.37
CA ALA A 62 8.98 4.04 12.88
C ALA A 62 10.11 3.04 12.66
N ASP A 63 10.86 3.20 11.57
CA ASP A 63 12.06 2.40 11.32
C ASP A 63 13.19 3.23 10.68
N ARG A 64 14.37 2.62 10.55
CA ARG A 64 15.57 3.26 9.98
C ARG A 64 15.45 3.71 8.53
N PHE A 65 14.42 3.28 7.80
CA PHE A 65 14.24 3.69 6.40
C PHE A 65 13.48 5.01 6.30
N ASP A 66 12.74 5.42 7.34
CA ASP A 66 11.91 6.63 7.30
C ASP A 66 12.69 7.90 6.94
N GLU A 67 13.94 8.01 7.41
CA GLU A 67 14.83 9.14 7.11
C GLU A 67 15.31 9.21 5.65
N HIS A 68 15.24 8.10 4.93
CA HIS A 68 15.70 7.97 3.54
C HIS A 68 14.56 8.00 2.52
N CYS A 69 13.34 8.16 3.01
CA CYS A 69 12.16 8.12 2.19
C CYS A 69 11.53 9.49 2.02
N ASP A 70 10.85 9.65 0.89
CA ASP A 70 9.82 10.65 0.76
C ASP A 70 8.51 10.10 1.33
N HIS A 71 7.72 10.96 1.96
CA HIS A 71 6.45 10.58 2.57
C HIS A 71 5.29 11.20 1.81
N LEU A 72 4.38 10.35 1.32
CA LEU A 72 3.17 10.77 0.66
C LEU A 72 2.02 10.73 1.66
N LEU A 73 1.50 11.91 1.97
CA LEU A 73 0.58 12.14 3.08
C LEU A 73 -0.75 12.67 2.54
N VAL A 74 -1.84 11.99 2.85
CA VAL A 74 -3.19 12.45 2.54
C VAL A 74 -3.71 13.24 3.72
N ARG A 75 -3.99 14.51 3.50
CA ARG A 75 -4.63 15.40 4.46
C ARG A 75 -6.08 15.61 4.07
N GLU A 76 -6.99 15.54 5.04
CA GLU A 76 -8.37 15.98 4.85
C GLU A 76 -8.44 17.48 5.16
N ASP A 77 -8.86 18.29 4.20
CA ASP A 77 -8.72 19.75 4.25
C ASP A 77 -9.75 20.42 5.17
N GLY A 78 -10.86 19.74 5.51
CA GLY A 78 -11.87 20.24 6.46
C GLY A 78 -11.34 20.28 7.89
N THR A 79 -10.66 19.21 8.34
CA THR A 79 -10.07 19.12 9.68
C THR A 79 -8.60 19.52 9.73
N GLY A 80 -7.89 19.40 8.61
CA GLY A 80 -6.43 19.54 8.53
C GLY A 80 -5.66 18.29 8.98
N GLU A 81 -6.34 17.20 9.34
CA GLU A 81 -5.72 15.97 9.85
C GLU A 81 -5.12 15.11 8.74
N LEU A 82 -4.06 14.37 9.06
CA LEU A 82 -3.55 13.30 8.19
C LEU A 82 -4.45 12.08 8.32
N VAL A 83 -4.97 11.61 7.19
CA VAL A 83 -5.96 10.51 7.12
C VAL A 83 -5.47 9.30 6.36
N GLY A 84 -4.34 9.43 5.65
CA GLY A 84 -3.65 8.32 5.02
C GLY A 84 -2.21 8.67 4.73
N CYS A 85 -1.36 7.67 4.62
CA CYS A 85 0.02 7.87 4.20
C CYS A 85 0.59 6.62 3.54
N TYR A 86 1.72 6.81 2.85
CA TYR A 86 2.62 5.75 2.42
C TYR A 86 4.00 6.34 2.18
N ARG A 87 5.01 5.47 2.26
CA ARG A 87 6.42 5.82 2.13
C ARG A 87 6.93 5.48 0.74
N MET A 88 7.79 6.32 0.18
CA MET A 88 8.49 6.11 -1.09
C MET A 88 10.00 6.14 -0.84
N LEU A 89 10.68 5.01 -1.02
CA LEU A 89 12.13 4.87 -0.93
C LEU A 89 12.72 4.88 -2.36
N PRO A 90 13.19 6.03 -2.86
CA PRO A 90 13.77 6.12 -4.19
C PRO A 90 15.16 5.45 -4.26
N PRO A 91 15.72 5.17 -5.45
CA PRO A 91 17.03 4.54 -5.59
C PRO A 91 18.16 5.18 -4.77
N PRO A 92 18.34 6.51 -4.72
CA PRO A 92 19.35 7.12 -3.85
C PRO A 92 19.10 6.87 -2.36
N GLY A 93 17.83 6.87 -1.95
CA GLY A 93 17.41 6.55 -0.58
C GLY A 93 17.70 5.09 -0.23
N ALA A 94 17.40 4.16 -1.14
CA ALA A 94 17.71 2.74 -0.97
C ALA A 94 19.23 2.51 -0.82
N ILE A 95 20.05 3.22 -1.59
CA ILE A 95 21.51 3.18 -1.46
C ILE A 95 21.94 3.70 -0.09
N ALA A 96 21.42 4.86 0.34
CA ALA A 96 21.74 5.45 1.64
C ALA A 96 21.31 4.55 2.82
N ALA A 97 20.16 3.89 2.69
CA ALA A 97 19.65 2.93 3.66
C ALA A 97 20.38 1.57 3.63
N GLY A 98 21.33 1.35 2.71
CA GLY A 98 22.04 0.08 2.56
C GLY A 98 21.20 -1.04 1.91
N GLY A 99 20.08 -0.71 1.27
CA GLY A 99 19.21 -1.64 0.56
C GLY A 99 17.73 -1.28 0.64
N LEU A 100 16.91 -2.12 0.02
CA LEU A 100 15.45 -2.08 0.14
C LEU A 100 15.01 -2.72 1.47
N TYR A 101 13.88 -2.29 2.03
CA TYR A 101 13.22 -3.02 3.13
C TYR A 101 12.86 -4.44 2.68
N THR A 102 12.34 -4.61 1.46
CA THR A 102 12.01 -5.91 0.86
C THR A 102 13.25 -6.83 0.81
N ALA A 103 14.46 -6.28 0.70
CA ALA A 103 15.69 -7.06 0.72
C ALA A 103 16.04 -7.65 2.11
N THR A 104 15.33 -7.23 3.17
CA THR A 104 15.44 -7.83 4.51
C THR A 104 14.56 -9.06 4.66
N GLU A 105 13.51 -9.18 3.83
CA GLU A 105 12.55 -10.29 3.83
C GLU A 105 12.82 -11.29 2.69
N PHE A 106 13.39 -10.81 1.59
CA PHE A 106 13.59 -11.57 0.36
C PHE A 106 15.01 -11.43 -0.21
N ASP A 107 15.44 -12.48 -0.91
CA ASP A 107 16.47 -12.38 -1.91
C ASP A 107 15.89 -11.69 -3.16
N VAL A 108 16.26 -10.42 -3.34
CA VAL A 108 15.71 -9.54 -4.38
C VAL A 108 16.58 -9.44 -5.64
N ARG A 109 17.52 -10.37 -5.86
CA ARG A 109 18.44 -10.31 -7.01
C ARG A 109 17.72 -10.29 -8.37
N GLY A 110 16.51 -10.87 -8.47
CA GLY A 110 15.67 -10.76 -9.66
C GLY A 110 15.30 -9.33 -10.05
N LEU A 111 15.37 -8.38 -9.11
CA LEU A 111 15.04 -6.97 -9.36
C LEU A 111 16.27 -6.11 -9.71
N ASP A 112 17.48 -6.69 -9.78
CA ASP A 112 18.74 -5.94 -9.92
C ASP A 112 18.77 -5.06 -11.17
N ALA A 113 18.23 -5.55 -12.29
CA ALA A 113 18.14 -4.79 -13.54
C ALA A 113 17.22 -3.56 -13.44
N LEU A 114 16.29 -3.54 -12.48
CA LEU A 114 15.31 -2.48 -12.29
C LEU A 114 15.80 -1.40 -11.32
N ARG A 115 16.76 -1.72 -10.45
CA ARG A 115 17.22 -0.86 -9.34
C ARG A 115 17.45 0.62 -9.69
N PRO A 116 18.04 1.00 -10.84
CA PRO A 116 18.24 2.40 -11.18
C PRO A 116 16.93 3.22 -11.30
N SER A 117 15.81 2.55 -11.54
CA SER A 117 14.48 3.14 -11.77
C SER A 117 13.40 2.54 -10.85
N LEU A 118 13.81 1.86 -9.77
CA LEU A 118 12.93 1.14 -8.85
C LEU A 118 12.76 1.91 -7.55
N VAL A 119 11.53 2.32 -7.28
CA VAL A 119 11.13 2.89 -6.00
C VAL A 119 10.50 1.79 -5.16
N GLU A 120 10.93 1.61 -3.92
CA GLU A 120 10.19 0.78 -2.98
C GLU A 120 9.13 1.63 -2.27
N MET A 121 7.95 1.08 -2.10
CA MET A 121 6.86 1.70 -1.39
C MET A 121 6.33 0.77 -0.30
N GLY A 122 5.98 1.35 0.84
CA GLY A 122 5.49 0.58 1.99
C GLY A 122 4.72 1.42 2.99
N ARG A 123 4.31 0.76 4.07
CA ARG A 123 3.62 1.36 5.21
C ARG A 123 2.36 2.16 4.82
N ALA A 124 1.62 1.64 3.84
CA ALA A 124 0.42 2.28 3.34
C ALA A 124 -0.74 2.11 4.34
N VAL A 125 -1.28 3.22 4.83
CA VAL A 125 -2.43 3.25 5.75
C VAL A 125 -3.46 4.28 5.32
N VAL A 126 -4.73 4.00 5.63
CA VAL A 126 -5.85 4.94 5.54
C VAL A 126 -6.75 4.71 6.75
N ARG A 127 -7.08 5.78 7.47
CA ARG A 127 -8.02 5.73 8.59
C ARG A 127 -9.36 5.15 8.15
N ALA A 128 -9.98 4.33 8.99
CA ALA A 128 -11.16 3.57 8.63
C ALA A 128 -12.32 4.43 8.12
N ASP A 129 -12.55 5.58 8.73
CA ASP A 129 -13.54 6.60 8.38
C ASP A 129 -13.27 7.30 7.04
N HIS A 130 -12.05 7.20 6.50
CA HIS A 130 -11.65 7.78 5.22
C HIS A 130 -11.35 6.74 4.13
N ARG A 131 -11.68 5.45 4.35
CA ARG A 131 -11.51 4.36 3.35
C ARG A 131 -12.57 4.43 2.25
N ASN A 132 -12.53 5.49 1.44
CA ASN A 132 -13.42 5.71 0.31
C ASN A 132 -12.67 5.72 -1.04
N GLY A 133 -13.43 5.77 -2.13
CA GLY A 133 -12.88 5.77 -3.49
C GLY A 133 -11.98 6.98 -3.78
N GLY A 134 -12.27 8.14 -3.19
CA GLY A 134 -11.53 9.39 -3.37
C GLY A 134 -10.11 9.31 -2.83
N VAL A 135 -9.93 8.91 -1.57
CA VAL A 135 -8.60 8.74 -0.94
C VAL A 135 -7.79 7.69 -1.69
N VAL A 136 -8.39 6.55 -2.00
CA VAL A 136 -7.70 5.47 -2.73
C VAL A 136 -7.24 5.95 -4.11
N LEU A 137 -8.10 6.65 -4.86
CA LEU A 137 -7.74 7.23 -6.15
C LEU A 137 -6.60 8.25 -6.02
N LEU A 138 -6.67 9.12 -5.00
CA LEU A 138 -5.64 10.13 -4.74
C LEU A 138 -4.29 9.50 -4.43
N MET A 139 -4.25 8.43 -3.63
CA MET A 139 -3.03 7.68 -3.37
C MET A 139 -2.45 7.09 -4.66
N TRP A 140 -3.27 6.45 -5.51
CA TRP A 140 -2.79 5.93 -6.80
C TRP A 140 -2.25 7.01 -7.73
N ALA A 141 -2.98 8.11 -7.85
CA ALA A 141 -2.55 9.26 -8.63
C ALA A 141 -1.23 9.82 -8.11
N GLY A 142 -1.06 9.85 -6.78
CA GLY A 142 0.17 10.24 -6.09
C GLY A 142 1.37 9.39 -6.47
N ILE A 143 1.24 8.06 -6.43
CA ILE A 143 2.30 7.12 -6.81
C ILE A 143 2.76 7.40 -8.25
N LEU A 144 1.82 7.47 -9.20
CA LEU A 144 2.17 7.69 -10.60
C LEU A 144 2.77 9.09 -10.82
N ALA A 145 2.21 10.13 -10.19
CA ALA A 145 2.75 11.48 -10.27
C ALA A 145 4.17 11.58 -9.70
N TYR A 146 4.45 10.88 -8.60
CA TYR A 146 5.79 10.80 -8.03
C TYR A 146 6.78 10.16 -9.01
N LEU A 147 6.44 9.00 -9.57
CA LEU A 147 7.28 8.31 -10.56
C LEU A 147 7.55 9.17 -11.80
N ASP A 148 6.55 9.89 -12.30
CA ASP A 148 6.69 10.77 -13.45
C ASP A 148 7.57 11.98 -13.17
N ARG A 149 7.39 12.63 -12.02
CA ARG A 149 8.23 13.78 -11.62
C ARG A 149 9.68 13.39 -11.35
N SER A 150 9.89 12.21 -10.78
CA SER A 150 11.22 11.73 -10.39
C SER A 150 11.94 10.94 -11.50
N GLY A 151 11.26 10.66 -12.62
CA GLY A 151 11.85 9.92 -13.75
C GLY A 151 12.07 8.43 -13.49
N TYR A 152 11.27 7.83 -12.60
CA TYR A 152 11.33 6.39 -12.28
C TYR A 152 10.18 5.64 -12.96
N ASP A 153 10.37 4.35 -13.20
CA ASP A 153 9.45 3.52 -13.99
C ASP A 153 8.78 2.41 -13.16
N TYR A 154 9.40 1.99 -12.07
CA TYR A 154 8.97 0.82 -11.32
C TYR A 154 8.68 1.15 -9.86
N VAL A 155 7.65 0.50 -9.32
CA VAL A 155 7.38 0.46 -7.88
C VAL A 155 7.40 -0.98 -7.41
N THR A 156 8.11 -1.26 -6.33
CA THR A 156 8.02 -2.54 -5.59
C THR A 156 7.62 -2.33 -4.15
N GLY A 157 7.31 -3.41 -3.44
CA GLY A 157 6.96 -3.41 -2.03
C GLY A 157 6.21 -4.69 -1.66
N CYS A 158 5.90 -4.85 -0.38
CA CYS A 158 5.14 -5.97 0.13
C CYS A 158 3.67 -5.59 0.31
N VAL A 159 2.79 -6.53 -0.02
CA VAL A 159 1.36 -6.42 0.31
C VAL A 159 0.99 -7.56 1.25
N SER A 160 0.64 -7.20 2.47
CA SER A 160 0.45 -8.13 3.56
C SER A 160 -0.95 -8.78 3.56
N VAL A 161 -0.99 -10.05 3.92
CA VAL A 161 -2.23 -10.81 4.19
C VAL A 161 -2.13 -11.39 5.60
N PRO A 162 -3.05 -11.05 6.53
CA PRO A 162 -3.03 -11.60 7.88
C PRO A 162 -3.04 -13.12 7.94
N VAL A 163 -2.24 -13.68 8.84
CA VAL A 163 -2.19 -15.12 9.14
C VAL A 163 -3.50 -15.58 9.76
N ALA A 164 -4.04 -14.81 10.71
CA ALA A 164 -5.32 -15.10 11.36
C ALA A 164 -6.50 -15.08 10.36
N GLY A 165 -6.41 -14.21 9.33
CA GLY A 165 -7.35 -14.10 8.22
C GLY A 165 -8.81 -13.79 8.60
N ASN A 166 -9.64 -13.57 7.58
CA ASN A 166 -11.09 -13.38 7.72
C ASN A 166 -11.90 -14.56 7.14
N ALA A 167 -11.21 -15.65 6.79
CA ALA A 167 -11.81 -16.82 6.16
C ALA A 167 -12.24 -17.82 7.22
N ASP A 168 -13.38 -18.49 6.99
CA ASP A 168 -13.77 -19.68 7.75
C ASP A 168 -12.73 -20.80 7.49
N GLY A 169 -11.68 -20.88 8.30
CA GLY A 169 -10.58 -21.82 8.12
C GLY A 169 -9.44 -21.61 9.11
N PRO A 170 -8.48 -22.56 9.19
CA PRO A 170 -7.30 -22.43 10.03
C PRO A 170 -6.40 -21.26 9.57
N PRO A 171 -5.45 -20.82 10.44
CA PRO A 171 -4.46 -19.82 10.08
C PRO A 171 -3.75 -20.13 8.75
N GLY A 172 -3.57 -19.10 7.93
CA GLY A 172 -2.94 -19.23 6.61
C GLY A 172 -3.87 -19.64 5.47
N THR A 173 -5.13 -20.05 5.73
CA THR A 173 -6.09 -20.35 4.66
C THR A 173 -6.27 -19.17 3.70
N GLN A 174 -6.36 -17.94 4.21
CA GLN A 174 -6.46 -16.76 3.34
C GLN A 174 -5.18 -16.53 2.52
N ILE A 175 -4.01 -16.66 3.14
CA ILE A 175 -2.71 -16.53 2.47
C ILE A 175 -2.60 -17.55 1.33
N ARG A 176 -2.94 -18.82 1.58
CA ARG A 176 -2.99 -19.88 0.56
C ARG A 176 -3.89 -19.50 -0.60
N GLY A 177 -5.12 -19.06 -0.31
CA GLY A 177 -6.07 -18.64 -1.34
C GLY A 177 -5.56 -17.49 -2.20
N VAL A 178 -4.96 -16.46 -1.57
CA VAL A 178 -4.38 -15.31 -2.27
C VAL A 178 -3.18 -15.74 -3.12
N ARG A 179 -2.26 -16.53 -2.55
CA ARG A 179 -1.08 -17.09 -3.24
C ARG A 179 -1.46 -17.84 -4.50
N ASP A 180 -2.45 -18.73 -4.42
CA ASP A 180 -2.93 -19.48 -5.59
C ASP A 180 -3.63 -18.58 -6.62
N PHE A 181 -4.34 -17.54 -6.17
CA PHE A 181 -4.96 -16.57 -7.07
C PHE A 181 -3.93 -15.75 -7.84
N VAL A 182 -2.97 -15.14 -7.14
CA VAL A 182 -1.96 -14.26 -7.75
C VAL A 182 -0.99 -15.05 -8.63
N ARG A 183 -0.57 -16.24 -8.22
CA ARG A 183 0.30 -17.11 -9.04
C ARG A 183 -0.34 -17.46 -10.38
N ARG A 184 -1.66 -17.65 -10.42
CA ARG A 184 -2.38 -18.01 -11.66
C ARG A 184 -2.66 -16.82 -12.59
N ARG A 185 -2.83 -15.62 -12.05
CA ARG A 185 -3.38 -14.48 -12.81
C ARG A 185 -2.47 -13.26 -12.88
N HIS A 186 -1.52 -13.16 -11.96
CA HIS A 186 -0.75 -11.95 -11.70
C HIS A 186 0.72 -12.26 -11.42
N ALA A 187 1.24 -13.44 -11.77
CA ALA A 187 2.66 -13.72 -11.62
C ALA A 187 3.49 -12.75 -12.47
N ALA A 188 4.60 -12.27 -11.92
CA ALA A 188 5.61 -11.54 -12.67
C ALA A 188 6.38 -12.49 -13.61
N PRO A 189 7.02 -11.96 -14.67
CA PRO A 189 8.02 -12.70 -15.44
C PRO A 189 9.08 -13.34 -14.54
N GLU A 190 9.59 -14.51 -14.96
CA GLU A 190 10.51 -15.33 -14.16
C GLU A 190 11.78 -14.57 -13.75
N GLU A 191 12.28 -13.69 -14.62
CA GLU A 191 13.46 -12.87 -14.37
C GLU A 191 13.33 -11.92 -13.17
N TYR A 192 12.09 -11.56 -12.77
CA TYR A 192 11.82 -10.71 -11.62
C TYR A 192 11.47 -11.49 -10.35
N THR A 193 11.64 -12.81 -10.36
CA THR A 193 11.32 -13.65 -9.20
C THR A 193 12.24 -13.32 -8.02
N VAL A 194 11.65 -13.17 -6.84
CA VAL A 194 12.33 -13.00 -5.55
C VAL A 194 11.97 -14.15 -4.61
N TYR A 195 12.85 -14.44 -3.66
CA TYR A 195 12.71 -15.62 -2.79
C TYR A 195 12.65 -15.22 -1.32
N PRO A 196 11.62 -15.63 -0.56
CA PRO A 196 11.53 -15.28 0.85
C PRO A 196 12.60 -15.99 1.66
N TYR A 197 13.28 -15.27 2.56
CA TYR A 197 14.19 -15.89 3.54
C TYR A 197 13.42 -16.69 4.59
N ARG A 198 12.18 -16.28 4.88
CA ARG A 198 11.27 -16.98 5.77
C ARG A 198 9.99 -17.34 5.01
N PRO A 199 9.91 -18.52 4.37
CA PRO A 199 8.66 -18.99 3.77
C PRO A 199 7.54 -19.10 4.80
N VAL A 200 6.28 -18.98 4.37
CA VAL A 200 5.12 -19.17 5.24
C VAL A 200 4.98 -20.64 5.64
N VAL A 201 5.33 -20.91 6.90
CA VAL A 201 5.16 -22.19 7.58
C VAL A 201 4.44 -21.94 8.91
N LEU A 202 3.26 -22.54 9.06
CA LEU A 202 2.37 -22.36 10.22
C LEU A 202 2.14 -23.72 10.87
N ASP A 203 2.41 -23.84 12.17
CA ASP A 203 2.32 -25.10 12.92
C ASP A 203 3.04 -26.28 12.23
N GLY A 204 4.20 -26.01 11.64
CA GLY A 204 5.02 -26.99 10.92
C GLY A 204 4.51 -27.38 9.53
N LYS A 205 3.46 -26.72 9.02
CA LYS A 205 2.87 -26.98 7.70
C LYS A 205 3.19 -25.83 6.74
N GLY A 206 3.62 -26.17 5.53
CA GLY A 206 3.75 -25.19 4.46
C GLY A 206 2.39 -24.82 3.88
N LEU A 207 2.32 -23.73 3.10
CA LEU A 207 1.07 -23.32 2.45
C LEU A 207 0.45 -24.41 1.56
N ASP A 208 1.27 -25.26 0.94
CA ASP A 208 0.77 -26.34 0.08
C ASP A 208 0.00 -27.42 0.88
N ASP A 209 0.25 -27.55 2.18
CA ASP A 209 -0.44 -28.46 3.12
C ASP A 209 -1.68 -27.83 3.80
N VAL A 210 -1.98 -26.56 3.50
CA VAL A 210 -3.16 -25.84 3.98
C VAL A 210 -4.24 -25.90 2.92
N ASP A 211 -5.46 -26.31 3.29
CA ASP A 211 -6.59 -26.30 2.36
C ASP A 211 -6.92 -24.87 1.90
N PRO A 212 -7.13 -24.64 0.58
CA PRO A 212 -7.54 -23.33 0.09
C PRO A 212 -8.98 -23.00 0.55
N PRO A 213 -9.32 -21.71 0.68
CA PRO A 213 -10.66 -21.30 1.06
C PRO A 213 -11.65 -21.65 -0.06
N SER A 214 -12.91 -21.92 0.31
CA SER A 214 -14.01 -22.10 -0.65
C SER A 214 -14.18 -20.90 -1.59
N ARG A 215 -13.90 -19.70 -1.09
CA ARG A 215 -13.84 -18.46 -1.87
C ARG A 215 -12.64 -17.61 -1.47
N THR A 216 -11.76 -17.33 -2.43
CA THR A 216 -10.64 -16.41 -2.22
C THR A 216 -11.12 -14.97 -2.08
N THR A 217 -10.75 -14.34 -0.96
CA THR A 217 -10.92 -12.89 -0.76
C THR A 217 -9.56 -12.22 -0.80
N VAL A 218 -9.27 -11.53 -1.90
CA VAL A 218 -8.08 -10.69 -2.05
C VAL A 218 -8.30 -9.38 -1.26
N PRO A 219 -7.35 -8.98 -0.38
CA PRO A 219 -7.45 -7.72 0.38
C PRO A 219 -7.68 -6.52 -0.55
N PRO A 220 -8.46 -5.52 -0.11
CA PRO A 220 -8.79 -4.36 -0.95
C PRO A 220 -7.57 -3.65 -1.53
N LEU A 221 -6.53 -3.44 -0.72
CA LEU A 221 -5.29 -2.79 -1.14
C LEU A 221 -4.57 -3.60 -2.24
N MET A 222 -4.38 -4.91 -2.03
CA MET A 222 -3.81 -5.81 -3.03
C MET A 222 -4.63 -5.80 -4.33
N ARG A 223 -5.96 -5.84 -4.22
CA ARG A 223 -6.86 -5.78 -5.38
C ARG A 223 -6.68 -4.49 -6.18
N GLY A 224 -6.43 -3.37 -5.51
CA GLY A 224 -6.10 -2.10 -6.13
C GLY A 224 -4.82 -2.18 -6.97
N TYR A 225 -3.71 -2.65 -6.38
CA TYR A 225 -2.44 -2.84 -7.07
C TYR A 225 -2.59 -3.76 -8.30
N LEU A 226 -3.24 -4.92 -8.12
CA LEU A 226 -3.42 -5.90 -9.20
C LEU A 226 -4.27 -5.36 -10.35
N ARG A 227 -5.30 -4.55 -10.05
CA ARG A 227 -6.11 -3.86 -11.08
C ARG A 227 -5.34 -2.78 -11.80
N LEU A 228 -4.42 -2.11 -11.12
CA LEU A 228 -3.51 -1.15 -11.73
C LEU A 228 -2.50 -1.85 -12.64
N GLY A 229 -2.29 -3.16 -12.51
CA GLY A 229 -1.37 -3.94 -13.34
C GLY A 229 -0.14 -4.44 -12.59
N ALA A 230 -0.12 -4.33 -11.26
CA ALA A 230 0.93 -4.92 -10.46
C ALA A 230 0.93 -6.45 -10.60
N GLN A 231 2.13 -7.01 -10.53
CA GLN A 231 2.40 -8.45 -10.59
C GLN A 231 3.08 -8.89 -9.29
N VAL A 232 2.90 -10.15 -8.91
CA VAL A 232 3.51 -10.76 -7.72
C VAL A 232 4.75 -11.53 -8.13
N CYS A 233 5.86 -11.24 -7.45
CA CYS A 233 7.21 -11.65 -7.82
C CYS A 233 7.68 -12.94 -7.13
N GLY A 234 6.81 -13.69 -6.46
CA GLY A 234 7.23 -14.92 -5.79
C GLY A 234 6.25 -15.43 -4.75
N GLU A 235 6.74 -16.36 -3.95
CA GLU A 235 6.05 -16.85 -2.75
C GLU A 235 6.06 -15.76 -1.65
N PRO A 236 5.06 -15.72 -0.76
CA PRO A 236 5.05 -14.76 0.32
C PRO A 236 6.11 -15.08 1.40
N ALA A 237 6.63 -14.04 2.04
CA ALA A 237 7.43 -14.16 3.25
C ALA A 237 6.53 -14.17 4.49
N HIS A 238 6.93 -14.88 5.54
CA HIS A 238 6.27 -14.83 6.83
C HIS A 238 6.88 -13.73 7.69
N ASP A 239 6.03 -12.78 8.08
CA ASP A 239 6.36 -11.79 9.09
C ASP A 239 5.58 -12.12 10.39
N PRO A 240 6.24 -12.73 11.39
CA PRO A 240 5.62 -13.05 12.66
C PRO A 240 5.46 -11.81 13.57
N ASP A 241 6.21 -10.74 13.34
CA ASP A 241 6.12 -9.51 14.12
C ASP A 241 4.84 -8.74 13.75
N PHE A 242 4.46 -8.77 12.47
CA PHE A 242 3.18 -8.24 11.99
C PHE A 242 2.05 -9.27 11.94
N GLY A 243 2.35 -10.57 12.03
CA GLY A 243 1.36 -11.64 11.95
C GLY A 243 0.79 -11.84 10.55
N VAL A 244 1.61 -11.65 9.51
CA VAL A 244 1.19 -11.62 8.10
C VAL A 244 2.04 -12.52 7.20
N GLY A 245 1.49 -12.83 6.03
CA GLY A 245 2.25 -13.24 4.85
C GLY A 245 2.40 -12.06 3.89
N ASP A 246 3.63 -11.66 3.61
CA ASP A 246 3.98 -10.54 2.74
C ASP A 246 4.20 -10.98 1.32
N PHE A 247 3.43 -10.43 0.39
CA PHE A 247 3.54 -10.74 -1.03
C PHE A 247 4.40 -9.68 -1.74
N PRO A 248 5.54 -10.07 -2.35
CA PRO A 248 6.38 -9.12 -3.07
C PRO A 248 5.69 -8.73 -4.38
N ALA A 249 5.40 -7.45 -4.55
CA ALA A 249 4.71 -6.91 -5.71
C ALA A 249 5.63 -6.00 -6.53
N LEU A 250 5.37 -5.92 -7.83
CA LEU A 250 6.05 -5.05 -8.78
C LEU A 250 5.02 -4.43 -9.72
N LEU A 251 5.09 -3.12 -9.90
CA LEU A 251 4.33 -2.37 -10.89
C LEU A 251 5.29 -1.68 -11.85
N ASP A 252 5.12 -1.93 -13.15
CA ASP A 252 5.71 -1.12 -14.21
C ASP A 252 4.71 -0.03 -14.59
N LYS A 253 5.04 1.24 -14.35
CA LYS A 253 4.13 2.36 -14.59
C LYS A 253 3.66 2.43 -16.04
N ARG A 254 4.49 1.97 -16.99
CA ARG A 254 4.19 2.01 -18.43
C ARG A 254 3.10 1.01 -18.82
N LYS A 255 2.88 0.00 -17.98
CA LYS A 255 1.82 -1.01 -18.14
C LYS A 255 0.60 -0.72 -17.27
N ALA A 256 0.59 0.39 -16.52
CA ALA A 256 -0.47 0.67 -15.58
C ALA A 256 -1.82 0.89 -16.30
N ASP A 257 -2.91 0.26 -15.82
CA ASP A 257 -4.26 0.50 -16.36
C ASP A 257 -4.78 1.87 -15.92
N VAL A 258 -4.34 2.93 -16.59
CA VAL A 258 -4.81 4.30 -16.34
C VAL A 258 -6.30 4.47 -16.64
N ARG A 259 -6.93 3.56 -17.41
CA ARG A 259 -8.38 3.58 -17.62
C ARG A 259 -9.12 3.12 -16.37
N TYR A 260 -8.55 2.23 -15.58
CA TYR A 260 -9.08 1.88 -14.26
C TYR A 260 -9.15 3.10 -13.35
N LEU A 261 -8.10 3.93 -13.30
CA LEU A 261 -8.09 5.17 -12.52
C LEU A 261 -9.18 6.14 -12.99
N LYS A 262 -9.35 6.30 -14.32
CA LYS A 262 -10.43 7.13 -14.89
C LYS A 262 -11.82 6.63 -14.47
N ARG A 263 -12.07 5.31 -14.55
CA ARG A 263 -13.34 4.71 -14.12
C ARG A 263 -13.60 4.91 -12.63
N LEU A 264 -12.57 4.72 -11.80
CA LEU A 264 -12.68 4.91 -10.35
C LEU A 264 -13.04 6.36 -10.00
N ARG A 265 -12.44 7.34 -10.71
CA ARG A 265 -12.79 8.76 -10.59
C ARG A 265 -14.26 9.03 -10.91
N SER A 266 -14.78 8.45 -11.99
CA SER A 266 -16.19 8.60 -12.37
C SER A 266 -17.14 7.99 -11.34
N VAL A 267 -16.80 6.82 -10.77
CA VAL A 267 -17.61 6.18 -9.72
C VAL A 267 -17.58 6.97 -8.43
N SER A 268 -16.42 7.51 -8.03
CA SER A 268 -16.29 8.37 -6.85
C SER A 268 -17.18 9.61 -6.98
N ALA A 269 -17.06 10.33 -8.09
CA ALA A 269 -17.88 11.52 -8.34
C ALA A 269 -19.39 11.22 -8.34
N ALA A 270 -19.81 10.06 -8.86
CA ALA A 270 -21.21 9.64 -8.82
C ALA A 270 -21.70 9.28 -7.41
N ALA A 271 -20.85 8.67 -6.58
CA ALA A 271 -21.17 8.38 -5.19
C ALA A 271 -21.30 9.66 -4.36
N ASP A 272 -20.39 10.62 -4.55
CA ASP A 272 -20.42 11.92 -3.87
C ASP A 272 -21.71 12.71 -4.21
N MET A 273 -22.19 12.62 -5.46
CA MET A 273 -23.49 13.22 -5.84
C MET A 273 -24.70 12.49 -5.25
N ALA A 274 -24.64 11.15 -5.15
CA ALA A 274 -25.74 10.36 -4.60
C ALA A 274 -25.92 10.60 -3.09
N ASP A 275 -24.82 10.68 -2.34
CA ASP A 275 -24.87 10.98 -0.90
C ASP A 275 -25.39 12.40 -0.64
N GLY A 276 -25.00 13.38 -1.46
CA GLY A 276 -25.52 14.76 -1.39
C GLY A 276 -27.03 14.87 -1.60
N MET A 277 -27.61 14.10 -2.53
CA MET A 277 -29.06 14.09 -2.77
C MET A 277 -29.88 13.47 -1.63
N THR A 278 -29.29 12.58 -0.82
CA THR A 278 -29.99 11.95 0.32
C THR A 278 -29.99 12.81 1.58
N GLY A 279 -29.09 13.79 1.68
CA GLY A 279 -28.97 14.72 2.81
C GLY A 279 -29.97 15.89 2.80
N GLU A 280 -30.49 16.29 1.63
CA GLU A 280 -31.38 17.45 1.48
C GLU A 280 -32.88 17.16 1.75
N SER A 281 -33.24 15.95 2.20
CA SER A 281 -34.63 15.53 2.43
C SER A 281 -35.05 15.42 3.91
N ARG A 282 -34.49 16.25 4.81
CA ARG A 282 -34.92 16.31 6.22
C ARG A 282 -35.17 17.72 6.72
#